data_AF-A0A1S0UCI0-F1
#
_entry.id   AF-A0A1S0UCI0-F1
#
_cell.length_a   1.000
_cell.length_b   1.000
_cell.length_c   1.000
_cell.angle_alpha   90.00
_cell.angle_beta   90.00
_cell.angle_gamma   90.00
#
_symmetry.space_group_name_H-M   'P 1'
#
loop_
_entity.id
_entity.type
_entity.pdbx_description
1 polymer ?
#
loop_
_entity_poly.entity_id
_entity_poly.type
_entity_poly.pdbx_seq_one_letter_code
_entity_poly.pdbx_strand_id
1 'polypeptide(L)'
;MLCFFMFAAIIIGVTTVEDYQCEGGQLTPKQREAIVEQNNKLRSQLIRGELKNKAGEFMPRGKNVLKMRWSCSLEHSAQKRADRCVSGDPPKEQRKDIGENIYDFWSSAGVEG
;
A
#
# COMPACT_ATOMS: atom_id res chain seq x y z
N MET A 1 49.07 -21.51 -13.01
CA MET A 1 48.24 -22.55 -12.39
C MET A 1 47.99 -22.16 -10.94
N LEU A 2 46.71 -22.09 -10.59
CA LEU A 2 46.14 -22.15 -9.25
C LEU A 2 46.15 -20.91 -8.35
N CYS A 3 44.90 -20.48 -8.13
CA CYS A 3 44.35 -19.94 -6.88
C CYS A 3 44.56 -18.45 -6.61
N PHE A 4 43.94 -17.63 -7.47
CA PHE A 4 43.22 -16.46 -7.01
C PHE A 4 42.24 -16.93 -5.92
N PHE A 5 42.63 -16.73 -4.66
CA PHE A 5 41.78 -16.93 -3.50
C PHE A 5 40.54 -16.06 -3.65
N MET A 6 39.47 -16.64 -4.18
CA MET A 6 38.21 -16.89 -3.47
C MET A 6 37.90 -15.92 -2.31
N PHE A 7 38.00 -14.62 -2.53
CA PHE A 7 37.04 -13.70 -1.95
C PHE A 7 35.96 -13.52 -2.99
N ALA A 8 35.18 -14.59 -3.18
CA ALA A 8 33.81 -14.40 -3.60
C ALA A 8 33.22 -13.47 -2.54
N ALA A 9 33.16 -12.18 -2.86
CA ALA A 9 32.26 -11.27 -2.22
C ALA A 9 30.87 -11.84 -2.49
N ILE A 10 30.45 -12.78 -1.63
CA ILE A 10 29.06 -13.11 -1.45
C ILE A 10 28.49 -11.89 -0.73
N ILE A 11 28.35 -10.80 -1.48
CA ILE A 11 27.34 -9.81 -1.17
C ILE A 11 26.06 -10.57 -1.44
N ILE A 12 25.55 -11.23 -0.40
CA ILE A 12 24.13 -11.54 -0.31
C ILE A 12 23.46 -10.17 -0.26
N GLY A 13 23.34 -9.54 -1.43
CA GLY A 13 22.42 -8.45 -1.67
C GLY A 13 21.03 -9.06 -1.70
N VAL A 14 20.58 -9.61 -0.57
CA VAL A 14 19.16 -9.64 -0.29
C VAL A 14 18.85 -8.23 0.19
N THR A 15 18.79 -7.30 -0.76
CA THR A 15 18.15 -6.01 -0.57
C THR A 15 16.65 -6.24 -0.62
N THR A 16 16.09 -6.87 0.40
CA THR A 16 14.74 -6.49 0.81
C THR A 16 14.96 -5.12 1.47
N VAL A 17 14.52 -3.96 0.98
CA VAL A 17 13.14 -3.50 0.76
C VAL A 17 13.16 -2.15 -0.01
N GLU A 18 13.54 -2.08 -1.30
CA GLU A 18 13.49 -0.79 -2.03
C GLU A 18 12.07 -0.31 -2.35
N ASP A 19 11.07 -1.20 -2.35
CA ASP A 19 9.71 -0.87 -2.78
C ASP A 19 8.87 -0.04 -1.78
N TYR A 20 9.33 0.12 -0.54
CA TYR A 20 8.59 0.83 0.53
C TYR A 20 9.37 1.99 1.18
N GLN A 21 10.50 2.40 0.59
CA GLN A 21 11.20 3.61 1.02
C GLN A 21 10.69 4.81 0.23
N CYS A 22 10.17 5.82 0.96
CA CYS A 22 9.74 7.09 0.37
C CYS A 22 10.39 8.23 1.15
N GLU A 23 11.30 8.96 0.50
CA GLU A 23 11.97 10.11 1.10
C GLU A 23 10.95 11.19 1.48
N GLY A 24 11.03 11.69 2.71
CA GLY A 24 10.09 12.70 3.22
C GLY A 24 8.64 12.22 3.41
N GLY A 25 8.37 10.91 3.29
CA GLY A 25 7.08 10.32 3.63
C GLY A 25 6.87 10.24 5.15
N GLN A 26 5.63 10.41 5.61
CA GLN A 26 5.30 10.31 7.05
C GLN A 26 4.95 8.88 7.49
N LEU A 27 4.74 7.96 6.55
CA LEU A 27 4.52 6.55 6.85
C LEU A 27 5.86 5.83 7.06
N THR A 28 5.86 4.81 7.91
CA THR A 28 6.96 3.85 8.02
C THR A 28 6.90 2.82 6.88
N PRO A 29 8.04 2.20 6.48
CA PRO A 29 8.04 1.14 5.49
C PRO A 29 7.07 -0.02 5.82
N LYS A 30 6.97 -0.39 7.11
CA LYS A 30 6.04 -1.43 7.58
C LYS A 30 4.57 -1.05 7.39
N GLN A 31 4.20 0.21 7.60
CA GLN A 31 2.82 0.66 7.35
C GLN A 31 2.48 0.60 5.85
N ARG A 32 3.40 1.02 4.98
CA ARG A 32 3.22 0.93 3.53
C ARG A 32 3.05 -0.51 3.06
N GLU A 33 3.90 -1.40 3.55
CA GLU A 33 3.83 -2.83 3.30
C GLU A 33 2.48 -3.41 3.74
N ALA A 34 2.08 -3.15 4.99
CA ALA A 34 0.80 -3.63 5.52
C ALA A 34 -0.41 -3.17 4.68
N ILE A 35 -0.40 -1.93 4.19
CA ILE A 35 -1.46 -1.40 3.32
C ILE A 35 -1.51 -2.15 1.98
N VAL A 36 -0.36 -2.35 1.32
CA VAL A 36 -0.29 -3.06 0.03
C VAL A 36 -0.67 -4.54 0.19
N GLU A 37 -0.16 -5.19 1.23
CA GLU A 37 -0.47 -6.58 1.53
C GLU A 37 -1.96 -6.79 1.78
N GLN A 38 -2.56 -5.96 2.64
CA GLN A 38 -3.98 -6.07 2.95
C GLN A 38 -4.86 -5.84 1.71
N ASN A 39 -4.55 -4.83 0.89
CA ASN A 39 -5.30 -4.58 -0.35
C ASN A 39 -5.16 -5.75 -1.33
N ASN A 40 -3.95 -6.26 -1.54
CA ASN A 40 -3.73 -7.39 -2.43
C ASN A 40 -4.36 -8.69 -1.90
N LYS A 41 -4.37 -8.91 -0.58
CA LYS A 41 -5.07 -10.04 0.06
C LYS A 41 -6.57 -9.99 -0.26
N LEU A 42 -7.22 -8.84 -0.03
CA LEU A 42 -8.64 -8.67 -0.32
C LEU A 42 -8.95 -8.81 -1.82
N ARG A 43 -8.13 -8.23 -2.71
CA ARG A 43 -8.27 -8.40 -4.16
C ARG A 43 -8.14 -9.86 -4.58
N SER A 44 -7.22 -10.60 -3.96
CA SER A 44 -7.01 -12.03 -4.21
C SER A 44 -8.19 -12.88 -3.76
N GLN A 45 -8.71 -12.64 -2.55
CA GLN A 45 -9.91 -13.31 -2.03
C GLN A 45 -11.14 -13.01 -2.90
N LEU A 46 -11.29 -11.75 -3.33
CA LEU A 46 -12.37 -11.32 -4.20
C LEU A 46 -12.38 -12.12 -5.51
N ILE A 47 -11.25 -12.19 -6.23
CA ILE A 47 -11.22 -12.88 -7.53
C ILE A 47 -11.32 -14.40 -7.44
N ARG A 48 -11.00 -14.99 -6.27
CA ARG A 48 -11.23 -16.42 -6.01
C ARG A 48 -12.69 -16.73 -5.66
N GLY A 49 -13.51 -15.70 -5.44
CA GLY A 49 -14.90 -15.84 -5.05
C GLY A 49 -15.08 -16.23 -3.59
N GLU A 50 -14.19 -15.76 -2.70
CA GLU A 50 -14.17 -16.12 -1.28
C GLU A 50 -14.90 -15.09 -0.38
N LEU A 51 -15.20 -13.91 -0.92
CA LEU A 51 -15.87 -12.83 -0.19
C LEU A 51 -17.37 -12.84 -0.48
N LYS A 52 -18.19 -12.59 0.54
CA LYS A 52 -19.65 -12.45 0.40
C LYS A 52 -20.05 -10.98 0.23
N ASN A 53 -21.07 -10.74 -0.61
CA ASN A 53 -21.71 -9.44 -0.75
C ASN A 53 -22.69 -9.18 0.41
N LYS A 54 -23.39 -8.03 0.38
CA LYS A 54 -24.38 -7.66 1.39
C LYS A 54 -25.57 -8.64 1.48
N ALA A 55 -25.91 -9.33 0.39
CA ALA A 55 -26.97 -10.34 0.35
C ALA A 55 -26.50 -11.72 0.87
N GLY A 56 -25.22 -11.86 1.24
CA GLY A 56 -24.65 -13.13 1.73
C GLY A 56 -24.21 -14.08 0.62
N GLU A 57 -24.25 -13.64 -0.64
CA GLU A 57 -23.83 -14.40 -1.81
C GLU A 57 -22.33 -14.21 -2.06
N PHE A 58 -21.64 -15.26 -2.49
CA PHE A 58 -20.24 -15.13 -2.87
C PHE A 58 -20.08 -14.26 -4.13
N MET A 59 -19.11 -13.36 -4.09
CA MET A 59 -18.73 -12.53 -5.23
C MET A 59 -18.24 -13.41 -6.39
N PRO A 60 -18.48 -13.02 -7.65
CA PRO A 60 -18.07 -13.82 -8.81
C PRO A 60 -16.55 -13.90 -8.92
N ARG A 61 -16.06 -15.02 -9.48
CA ARG A 61 -14.64 -15.15 -9.81
C ARG A 61 -14.23 -14.13 -10.87
N GLY A 62 -13.05 -13.56 -10.69
CA GLY A 62 -12.49 -12.53 -11.55
C GLY A 62 -11.27 -13.02 -12.33
N LYS A 63 -10.94 -12.32 -13.41
CA LYS A 63 -9.67 -12.44 -14.15
C LYS A 63 -9.09 -11.04 -14.37
N ASN A 64 -7.77 -10.96 -14.61
CA ASN A 64 -7.06 -9.71 -14.92
C ASN A 64 -7.15 -8.62 -13.83
N VAL A 65 -7.29 -9.00 -12.57
CA VAL A 65 -7.19 -8.06 -11.44
C VAL A 65 -5.72 -7.84 -11.10
N LEU A 66 -5.23 -6.62 -11.34
CA LEU A 66 -3.83 -6.27 -11.18
C LEU A 66 -3.40 -6.32 -9.70
N LYS A 67 -2.18 -6.80 -9.45
CA LYS A 67 -1.50 -6.69 -8.15
C LYS A 67 -1.09 -5.23 -7.94
N MET A 68 -1.47 -4.65 -6.81
CA MET A 68 -1.08 -3.30 -6.43
C MET A 68 0.36 -3.26 -5.95
N ARG A 69 1.03 -2.14 -6.21
CA ARG A 69 2.35 -1.77 -5.69
C ARG A 69 2.24 -0.43 -4.97
N TRP A 70 3.16 -0.16 -4.06
CA TRP A 70 3.26 1.16 -3.46
C TRP A 70 3.75 2.19 -4.48
N SER A 71 3.38 3.46 -4.28
CA SER A 71 3.83 4.58 -5.09
C SER A 71 4.04 5.79 -4.19
N CYS A 72 5.29 6.20 -4.02
CA CYS A 72 5.61 7.37 -3.20
C CYS A 72 4.95 8.65 -3.74
N SER A 73 4.79 8.80 -5.06
CA SER A 73 4.06 9.94 -5.64
C SER A 73 2.59 9.99 -5.20
N LEU A 74 1.92 8.83 -5.13
CA LEU A 74 0.55 8.75 -4.63
C LEU A 74 0.50 9.00 -3.11
N GLU A 75 1.46 8.46 -2.34
CA GLU A 75 1.61 8.76 -0.92
C GLU A 75 1.74 10.26 -0.67
N HIS A 76 2.62 10.96 -1.39
CA HIS A 76 2.78 12.41 -1.20
C HIS A 76 1.51 13.19 -1.51
N SER A 77 0.72 12.78 -2.51
CA SER A 77 -0.59 13.41 -2.76
C SER A 77 -1.60 13.13 -1.64
N ALA A 78 -1.65 11.89 -1.14
CA ALA A 78 -2.52 11.51 -0.03
C ALA A 78 -2.10 12.20 1.28
N GLN A 79 -0.80 12.34 1.53
CA GLN A 79 -0.27 13.02 2.71
C GLN A 79 -0.66 14.50 2.71
N LYS A 80 -0.48 15.19 1.58
CA LYS A 80 -0.93 16.59 1.42
C LYS A 80 -2.44 16.76 1.67
N ARG A 81 -3.24 15.73 1.41
CA ARG A 81 -4.66 15.71 1.71
C ARG A 81 -4.89 15.51 3.22
N ALA A 82 -4.26 14.49 3.81
CA ALA A 82 -4.36 14.17 5.24
C ALA A 82 -3.91 15.34 6.14
N ASP A 83 -2.82 16.03 5.78
CA ASP A 83 -2.27 17.18 6.52
C ASP A 83 -3.26 18.36 6.65
N ARG A 84 -4.31 18.42 5.80
CA ARG A 84 -5.34 19.46 5.89
C ARG A 84 -6.37 19.20 6.98
N CYS A 85 -6.42 17.99 7.56
CA CYS A 85 -7.36 17.60 8.62
C CYS A 85 -8.83 17.93 8.29
N VAL A 86 -9.25 17.70 7.05
CA VAL A 86 -10.63 17.95 6.58
C VAL A 86 -11.27 16.65 6.13
N SER A 87 -12.41 16.33 6.73
CA SER A 87 -13.20 15.15 6.37
C SER A 87 -13.92 15.30 5.02
N GLY A 88 -14.25 14.16 4.42
CA GLY A 88 -15.00 14.07 3.16
C GLY A 88 -14.14 14.19 1.90
N ASP A 89 -14.75 13.97 0.74
CA ASP A 89 -14.02 13.94 -0.54
C ASP A 89 -13.67 15.36 -1.03
N PRO A 90 -12.45 15.61 -1.53
CA PRO A 90 -12.13 16.86 -2.21
C PRO A 90 -12.81 16.91 -3.59
N PRO A 91 -13.00 18.12 -4.14
CA PRO A 91 -13.49 18.31 -5.51
C PRO A 91 -12.68 17.49 -6.51
N LYS A 92 -13.36 16.92 -7.52
CA LYS A 92 -12.77 15.99 -8.50
C LYS A 92 -11.59 16.59 -9.26
N GLU A 93 -11.60 17.91 -9.43
CA GLU A 93 -10.58 18.69 -10.11
C GLU A 93 -9.20 18.58 -9.43
N GLN A 94 -9.18 18.24 -8.13
CA GLN A 94 -7.95 18.02 -7.36
C GLN A 94 -7.38 16.60 -7.52
N ARG A 95 -8.06 15.69 -8.23
CA ARG A 95 -7.75 14.25 -8.31
C ARG A 95 -7.81 13.69 -9.73
N LYS A 96 -7.33 14.44 -10.72
CA LYS A 96 -7.38 14.02 -12.13
C LYS A 96 -6.70 12.64 -12.28
N ASP A 97 -7.48 11.65 -12.71
CA ASP A 97 -7.07 10.25 -12.94
C ASP A 97 -6.55 9.47 -11.71
N ILE A 98 -6.82 9.96 -10.49
CA ILE A 98 -6.46 9.29 -9.23
C ILE A 98 -7.71 9.00 -8.40
N GLY A 99 -7.95 7.71 -8.12
CA GLY A 99 -8.96 7.30 -7.14
C GLY A 99 -8.49 7.62 -5.72
N GLU A 100 -9.40 8.05 -4.85
CA GLU A 100 -9.09 8.40 -3.46
C GLU A 100 -10.13 7.78 -2.52
N ASN A 101 -9.66 7.20 -1.41
CA ASN A 101 -10.46 6.74 -0.30
C ASN A 101 -10.01 7.48 0.96
N ILE A 102 -10.96 7.93 1.78
CA ILE A 102 -10.70 8.64 3.04
C ILE A 102 -11.31 7.87 4.19
N TYR A 103 -10.58 7.77 5.30
CA TYR A 103 -11.04 7.19 6.55
C TYR A 103 -10.55 8.06 7.70
N ASP A 104 -11.49 8.50 8.55
CA ASP A 104 -11.22 9.26 9.76
C ASP A 104 -11.76 8.48 10.97
N PHE A 105 -11.06 8.54 12.09
CA PHE A 105 -11.49 7.96 13.35
C PHE A 105 -11.36 8.99 14.48
N TRP A 106 -12.44 9.18 15.25
CA TRP A 106 -12.51 10.16 16.34
C TRP A 106 -12.53 9.42 17.67
N SER A 107 -11.61 9.80 18.56
CA SER A 107 -11.50 9.25 19.91
C SER A 107 -11.27 10.37 20.92
N SER A 108 -11.84 10.24 22.11
CA SER A 108 -11.53 11.10 23.26
C SER A 108 -10.28 10.64 24.02
N ALA A 109 -9.83 9.40 23.79
CA ALA A 109 -8.54 8.91 24.25
C ALA A 109 -7.44 9.39 23.28
N GLY A 110 -6.34 9.91 23.82
CA GLY A 110 -5.17 10.26 23.02
C GLY A 110 -4.65 9.06 22.24
N VAL A 111 -4.34 9.25 20.96
CA VAL A 111 -3.70 8.22 20.15
C VAL A 111 -2.23 8.19 20.57
N GLU A 112 -1.81 7.16 21.28
CA GLU A 112 -0.38 6.91 21.53
C GLU A 112 0.26 6.59 20.17
N GLY A 113 1.22 7.43 19.76
CA GLY A 113 1.95 7.34 18.50
C GLY A 113 3.24 6.52 18.61
#